data_AF-K1PG09-F1
#
_entry.id   AF-K1PG09-F1
#
_cell.length_a   1.000
_cell.length_b   1.000
_cell.length_c   1.000
_cell.angle_alpha   90.00
_cell.angle_beta   90.00
_cell.angle_gamma   90.00
#
_symmetry.space_group_name_H-M   'P 1'
#
loop_
_entity.id
_entity.type
_entity.pdbx_description
1 polymer ?
#
loop_
_entity_poly.entity_id
_entity_poly.type
_entity_poly.pdbx_seq_one_letter_code
_entity_poly.pdbx_strand_id
1 'polypeptide(L)'
;MFECVTVRNRMPSKINNPISAEDTQRIKKNWIFLKSELEQEAIRDNFMVEDIWDLPDFQEIDAEKTPQKRNEVFLKLLLRSGPRAYKIFIAALINHNSYHIVEKLERTEITENNQAVLDNQKTHVLTEANLLKFNKVVGSDIEIFGKALQLKQADIDSTRMENSHSVATQIHKIILKWRNRNGKMATLGTFTKSLMDAEAAGASVDWDVFDQGVKEVTS
;
A
#
# COMPACT_ATOMS: atom_id res chain seq x y z
N MET A 1 16.78 22.94 52.85
CA MET A 1 16.00 21.69 52.72
C MET A 1 15.36 21.75 51.35
N PHE A 2 15.97 21.02 50.39
CA PHE A 2 15.44 20.79 49.04
C PHE A 2 14.11 20.02 49.20
N GLU A 3 13.07 20.20 48.38
CA GLU A 3 13.01 19.78 46.98
C GLU A 3 12.01 20.60 46.15
N CYS A 4 12.47 20.99 44.96
CA CYS A 4 11.67 21.52 43.88
C CYS A 4 10.97 20.33 43.19
N VAL A 5 9.64 20.23 43.29
CA VAL A 5 8.86 19.23 42.56
C VAL A 5 8.75 19.69 41.10
N THR A 6 9.73 19.28 40.29
CA THR A 6 9.68 19.47 38.84
C THR A 6 8.59 18.59 38.26
N VAL A 7 7.47 19.21 37.87
CA VAL A 7 6.47 18.62 36.97
C VAL A 7 7.19 18.22 35.69
N ARG A 8 7.45 16.92 35.50
CA ARG A 8 7.95 16.40 34.22
C ARG A 8 6.81 16.42 33.21
N ASN A 9 6.62 17.55 32.55
CA ASN A 9 5.96 17.60 31.25
C ASN A 9 6.81 16.79 30.26
N ARG A 10 6.49 15.50 30.08
CA ARG A 10 6.90 14.78 28.86
C ARG A 10 5.83 15.01 27.81
N MET A 11 6.08 15.95 26.90
CA MET A 11 5.45 15.92 25.60
C MET A 11 6.13 14.85 24.73
N PRO A 12 5.37 14.15 23.87
CA PRO A 12 5.83 12.96 23.19
C PRO A 12 6.80 13.34 22.08
N SER A 13 8.02 12.81 22.16
CA SER A 13 8.95 12.82 21.03
C SER A 13 8.46 11.81 20.00
N LYS A 14 7.48 12.21 19.18
CA LYS A 14 7.17 11.54 17.91
C LYS A 14 8.39 11.73 17.00
N ILE A 15 9.38 10.85 17.18
CA ILE A 15 10.49 10.71 16.23
C ILE A 15 9.85 10.12 14.98
N ASN A 16 9.47 11.00 14.04
CA ASN A 16 8.86 10.69 12.75
C ASN A 16 9.87 10.08 11.78
N ASN A 17 10.61 9.07 12.21
CA ASN A 17 11.33 8.22 11.27
C ASN A 17 10.36 7.11 10.88
N PRO A 18 9.89 7.07 9.63
CA PRO A 18 9.04 5.96 9.19
C PRO A 18 9.80 4.63 9.35
N ILE A 19 9.06 3.54 9.34
CA ILE A 19 9.63 2.19 9.24
C ILE A 19 10.59 2.11 8.03
N SER A 20 11.53 1.16 8.06
CA SER A 20 12.55 1.04 7.01
C SER A 20 11.91 0.88 5.62
N ALA A 21 12.64 1.28 4.56
CA ALA A 21 12.16 1.14 3.19
C ALA A 21 11.88 -0.34 2.84
N GLU A 22 12.71 -1.25 3.37
CA GLU A 22 12.60 -2.69 3.20
C GLU A 22 11.32 -3.23 3.85
N ASP A 23 11.05 -2.86 5.10
CA ASP A 23 9.85 -3.28 5.83
C ASP A 23 8.58 -2.68 5.23
N THR A 24 8.68 -1.44 4.75
CA THR A 24 7.63 -0.79 3.96
C THR A 24 7.30 -1.60 2.71
N GLN A 25 8.32 -2.07 1.96
CA GLN A 25 8.11 -2.92 0.79
C GLN A 25 7.44 -4.24 1.16
N ARG A 26 7.87 -4.91 2.23
CA ARG A 26 7.26 -6.16 2.70
C ARG A 26 5.77 -5.99 2.99
N ILE A 27 5.39 -4.93 3.72
CA ILE A 27 3.99 -4.65 4.02
C ILE A 27 3.19 -4.35 2.75
N LYS A 28 3.72 -3.50 1.86
CA LYS A 28 3.03 -3.07 0.64
C LYS A 28 2.81 -4.20 -0.36
N LYS A 29 3.84 -5.03 -0.61
CA LYS A 29 3.71 -6.19 -1.50
C LYS A 29 2.66 -7.18 -0.99
N ASN A 30 2.51 -7.31 0.33
CA ASN A 30 1.53 -8.20 0.94
C ASN A 30 0.21 -7.51 1.33
N TRP A 31 -0.06 -6.30 0.83
CA TRP A 31 -1.17 -5.49 1.33
C TRP A 31 -2.53 -6.19 1.27
N ILE A 32 -2.88 -6.79 0.13
CA ILE A 32 -4.17 -7.47 -0.06
C ILE A 32 -4.29 -8.67 0.89
N PHE A 33 -3.19 -9.41 1.04
CA PHE A 33 -3.12 -10.56 1.94
C PHE A 33 -3.28 -10.12 3.40
N LEU A 34 -2.49 -9.16 3.86
CA LEU A 34 -2.57 -8.64 5.23
C LEU A 34 -3.94 -8.04 5.51
N LYS A 35 -4.53 -7.32 4.56
CA LYS A 35 -5.87 -6.74 4.72
C LYS A 35 -6.94 -7.82 4.97
N SER A 36 -6.77 -9.01 4.40
CA SER A 36 -7.73 -10.11 4.50
C SER A 36 -7.47 -11.03 5.70
N GLU A 37 -6.20 -11.34 5.98
CA GLU A 37 -5.81 -12.37 6.95
C GLU A 37 -5.38 -11.83 8.31
N LEU A 38 -5.14 -10.51 8.44
CA LEU A 38 -4.67 -9.95 9.71
C LEU A 38 -5.79 -9.93 10.77
N GLU A 39 -5.50 -10.47 11.95
CA GLU A 39 -6.36 -10.35 13.13
C GLU A 39 -5.86 -9.20 14.01
N GLN A 40 -6.03 -7.96 13.54
CA GLN A 40 -5.43 -6.78 14.19
C GLN A 40 -5.88 -6.60 15.64
N GLU A 41 -7.11 -6.99 15.99
CA GLU A 41 -7.65 -6.91 17.35
C GLU A 41 -6.85 -7.73 18.35
N ALA A 42 -6.22 -8.83 17.91
CA ALA A 42 -5.42 -9.68 18.76
C ALA A 42 -4.06 -9.04 19.10
N ILE A 43 -3.46 -8.29 18.16
CA ILE A 43 -2.08 -7.82 18.26
C ILE A 43 -1.93 -6.33 18.55
N ARG A 44 -3.00 -5.53 18.42
CA ARG A 44 -2.93 -4.07 18.50
C ARG A 44 -2.55 -3.55 19.89
N ASP A 45 -2.93 -4.25 20.95
CA ASP A 45 -2.66 -3.81 22.32
C ASP A 45 -1.15 -3.74 22.62
N ASN A 46 -0.34 -4.54 21.92
CA ASN A 46 1.12 -4.48 21.98
C ASN A 46 1.66 -3.10 21.57
N PHE A 47 0.98 -2.38 20.67
CA PHE A 47 1.39 -1.05 20.24
C PHE A 47 1.12 0.03 21.29
N MET A 48 0.10 -0.17 22.13
CA MET A 48 -0.17 0.70 23.28
C MET A 48 0.82 0.42 24.41
N VAL A 49 1.10 -0.86 24.69
CA VAL A 49 2.09 -1.26 25.72
C VAL A 49 3.48 -0.74 25.40
N GLU A 50 3.87 -0.74 24.12
CA GLU A 50 5.17 -0.28 23.65
C GLU A 50 5.24 1.24 23.36
N ASP A 51 4.19 2.00 23.72
CA ASP A 51 4.09 3.45 23.54
C ASP A 51 4.31 3.88 22.06
N ILE A 52 3.84 3.05 21.12
CA ILE A 52 3.89 3.32 19.68
C ILE A 52 2.63 4.08 19.23
N TRP A 53 1.47 3.66 19.73
CA TRP A 53 0.16 4.22 19.40
C TRP A 53 -0.62 4.58 20.67
N ASP A 54 -1.45 5.62 20.57
CA ASP A 54 -2.30 6.09 21.65
C ASP A 54 -3.79 5.83 21.38
N LEU A 55 -4.65 6.19 22.33
CA LEU A 55 -6.09 5.97 22.23
C LEU A 55 -6.72 6.56 20.94
N PRO A 56 -6.38 7.79 20.49
CA PRO A 56 -6.79 8.31 19.20
C PRO A 56 -6.48 7.39 18.01
N ASP A 57 -5.29 6.80 17.93
CA ASP A 57 -4.92 5.87 16.85
C ASP A 57 -5.85 4.63 16.84
N PHE A 58 -6.20 4.12 18.03
CA PHE A 58 -7.12 2.99 18.17
C PHE A 58 -8.56 3.38 17.80
N GLN A 59 -8.97 4.61 18.11
CA GLN A 59 -10.26 5.15 17.69
C GLN A 59 -10.35 5.30 16.16
N GLU A 60 -9.24 5.67 15.48
CA GLU A 60 -9.17 5.68 13.99
C GLU A 60 -9.46 4.29 13.42
N ILE A 61 -8.91 3.24 14.03
CA ILE A 61 -9.16 1.85 13.64
C ILE A 61 -10.62 1.47 13.94
N ASP A 62 -11.08 1.69 15.16
CA ASP A 62 -12.40 1.24 15.63
C ASP A 62 -13.58 1.95 14.93
N ALA A 63 -13.33 3.13 14.34
CA ALA A 63 -14.31 3.85 13.52
C ALA A 63 -14.72 3.07 12.26
N GLU A 64 -13.88 2.15 11.78
CA GLU A 64 -14.16 1.35 10.59
C GLU A 64 -15.11 0.18 10.87
N LYS A 65 -16.00 -0.08 9.90
CA LYS A 65 -17.13 -1.01 10.07
C LYS A 65 -16.78 -2.47 9.82
N THR A 66 -15.77 -2.74 9.00
CA THR A 66 -15.43 -4.12 8.60
C THR A 66 -14.01 -4.47 9.04
N PRO A 67 -13.73 -5.75 9.37
CA PRO A 67 -12.38 -6.18 9.74
C PRO A 67 -11.34 -5.81 8.70
N GLN A 68 -11.65 -5.93 7.41
CA GLN A 68 -10.73 -5.57 6.32
C GLN A 68 -10.44 -4.06 6.28
N LYS A 69 -11.40 -3.21 6.64
CA LYS A 69 -11.18 -1.76 6.71
C LYS A 69 -10.39 -1.37 7.96
N ARG A 70 -10.64 -2.03 9.09
CA ARG A 70 -9.82 -1.90 10.30
C ARG A 70 -8.37 -2.30 10.04
N ASN A 71 -8.15 -3.43 9.36
CA ASN A 71 -6.83 -3.89 8.95
C ASN A 71 -6.15 -2.89 8.02
N GLU A 72 -6.89 -2.32 7.06
CA GLU A 72 -6.36 -1.28 6.18
C GLU A 72 -5.86 -0.05 6.95
N VAL A 73 -6.65 0.43 7.93
CA VAL A 73 -6.26 1.56 8.79
C VAL A 73 -5.08 1.20 9.69
N PHE A 74 -5.09 0.02 10.32
CA PHE A 74 -3.97 -0.50 11.12
C PHE A 74 -2.67 -0.50 10.31
N LEU A 75 -2.69 -1.03 9.08
CA LEU A 75 -1.51 -1.07 8.21
C LEU A 75 -1.07 0.34 7.78
N LYS A 76 -2.01 1.26 7.51
CA LYS A 76 -1.70 2.67 7.22
C LYS A 76 -1.06 3.36 8.43
N LEU A 77 -1.47 3.04 9.65
CA LEU A 77 -0.83 3.53 10.88
C LEU A 77 0.57 2.93 11.04
N LEU A 78 0.73 1.63 10.78
CA LEU A 78 2.03 0.94 10.86
C LEU A 78 3.07 1.56 9.92
N LEU A 79 2.67 1.87 8.67
CA LEU A 79 3.55 2.49 7.68
C LEU A 79 4.03 3.90 8.08
N ARG A 80 3.21 4.67 8.80
CA ARG A 80 3.57 6.03 9.27
C ARG A 80 4.24 6.03 10.66
N SER A 81 4.42 4.86 11.26
CA SER A 81 4.96 4.72 12.61
C SER A 81 6.48 4.73 12.66
N GLY A 82 7.02 4.87 13.88
CA GLY A 82 8.45 4.88 14.16
C GLY A 82 9.19 3.60 13.72
N PRO A 83 10.54 3.62 13.66
CA PRO A 83 11.35 2.50 13.17
C PRO A 83 11.23 1.21 14.01
N ARG A 84 10.72 1.34 15.25
CA ARG A 84 10.45 0.20 16.14
C ARG A 84 9.15 -0.53 15.81
N ALA A 85 8.20 0.11 15.12
CA ALA A 85 6.85 -0.40 14.97
C ALA A 85 6.79 -1.73 14.19
N TYR A 86 7.60 -1.89 13.14
CA TYR A 86 7.67 -3.16 12.41
C TYR A 86 8.18 -4.32 13.27
N LYS A 87 9.18 -4.07 14.12
CA LYS A 87 9.68 -5.08 15.05
C LYS A 87 8.61 -5.51 16.06
N ILE A 88 7.85 -4.54 16.59
CA ILE A 88 6.73 -4.83 17.50
C ILE A 88 5.62 -5.60 16.76
N PHE A 89 5.32 -5.23 15.52
CA PHE A 89 4.36 -5.94 14.69
C PHE A 89 4.72 -7.43 14.51
N ILE A 90 5.95 -7.73 14.10
CA ILE A 90 6.42 -9.12 13.94
C ILE A 90 6.41 -9.86 15.27
N ALA A 91 6.88 -9.24 16.36
CA ALA A 91 6.86 -9.87 17.69
C ALA A 91 5.42 -10.19 18.16
N ALA A 92 4.48 -9.27 17.92
CA ALA A 92 3.07 -9.50 18.26
C ALA A 92 2.46 -10.63 17.43
N LEU A 93 2.72 -10.68 16.11
CA LEU A 93 2.29 -11.79 15.26
C LEU A 93 2.83 -13.15 15.73
N ILE A 94 4.10 -13.21 16.14
CA ILE A 94 4.72 -14.43 16.70
C ILE A 94 4.02 -14.83 18.01
N ASN A 95 3.82 -13.89 18.93
CA ASN A 95 3.18 -14.14 20.22
C ASN A 95 1.72 -14.63 20.08
N HIS A 96 1.03 -14.21 19.01
CA HIS A 96 -0.33 -14.64 18.69
C HIS A 96 -0.39 -15.87 17.76
N ASN A 97 0.73 -16.54 17.50
CA ASN A 97 0.84 -17.71 16.63
C ASN A 97 0.42 -17.47 15.17
N SER A 98 0.47 -16.22 14.69
CA SER A 98 0.21 -15.84 13.29
C SER A 98 1.43 -16.10 12.39
N TYR A 99 2.08 -17.26 12.56
CA TYR A 99 3.34 -17.60 11.86
C TYR A 99 3.22 -17.58 10.34
N HIS A 100 2.05 -17.93 9.81
CA HIS A 100 1.77 -17.89 8.37
C HIS A 100 1.91 -16.48 7.77
N ILE A 101 1.57 -15.43 8.54
CA ILE A 101 1.75 -14.04 8.13
C ILE A 101 3.23 -13.67 8.15
N VAL A 102 3.92 -14.02 9.25
CA VAL A 102 5.36 -13.75 9.42
C VAL A 102 6.18 -14.42 8.33
N GLU A 103 5.95 -15.72 8.09
CA GLU A 103 6.62 -16.49 7.06
C GLU A 103 6.42 -15.87 5.67
N LYS A 104 5.21 -15.41 5.36
CA LYS A 104 4.93 -14.75 4.09
C LYS A 104 5.66 -13.41 3.96
N LEU A 105 5.70 -12.60 5.02
CA LEU A 105 6.44 -11.34 5.04
C LEU A 105 7.95 -11.54 4.90
N GLU A 106 8.52 -12.57 5.55
CA GLU A 106 9.95 -12.89 5.48
C GLU A 106 10.37 -13.43 4.11
N ARG A 107 9.52 -14.24 3.48
CA ARG A 107 9.76 -14.77 2.12
C ARG A 107 9.55 -13.74 1.01
N THR A 108 9.03 -12.56 1.34
CA THR A 108 8.80 -11.50 0.36
C THR A 108 10.13 -10.93 -0.09
N GLU A 109 10.43 -11.08 -1.38
CA GLU A 109 11.62 -10.50 -1.99
C GLU A 109 11.54 -8.97 -1.91
N ILE A 110 12.41 -8.39 -1.09
CA ILE A 110 12.67 -6.96 -1.07
C ILE A 110 13.52 -6.68 -2.29
N THR A 111 13.03 -5.82 -3.15
CA THR A 111 13.81 -5.43 -4.32
C THR A 111 14.57 -4.18 -3.95
N GLU A 112 15.87 -4.34 -3.69
CA GLU A 112 16.81 -3.23 -3.68
C GLU A 112 16.67 -2.52 -5.03
N ASN A 113 16.06 -1.33 -5.02
CA ASN A 113 15.91 -0.43 -6.16
C ASN A 113 15.85 -1.15 -7.52
N ASN A 114 14.64 -1.54 -7.92
CA ASN A 114 14.29 -2.04 -9.25
C ASN A 114 14.54 -1.03 -10.41
N GLN A 115 15.39 -0.03 -10.21
CA GLN A 115 15.70 0.97 -11.22
C GLN A 115 16.36 0.31 -12.44
N ALA A 116 17.31 -0.62 -12.24
CA ALA A 116 18.11 -1.18 -13.34
C ALA A 116 17.36 -2.15 -14.28
N VAL A 117 16.44 -2.97 -13.75
CA VAL A 117 15.61 -3.87 -14.59
C VAL A 117 14.51 -3.10 -15.30
N LEU A 118 13.91 -2.14 -14.60
CA LEU A 118 12.91 -1.26 -15.18
C LEU A 118 13.53 -0.37 -16.27
N ASP A 119 14.76 0.13 -16.10
CA ASP A 119 15.43 1.03 -17.05
C ASP A 119 15.53 0.46 -18.47
N ASN A 120 15.78 -0.84 -18.63
CA ASN A 120 15.83 -1.48 -19.95
C ASN A 120 14.43 -1.73 -20.56
N GLN A 121 13.38 -1.76 -19.74
CA GLN A 121 12.01 -2.08 -20.16
C GLN A 121 11.08 -0.84 -20.17
N LYS A 122 11.54 0.30 -19.64
CA LYS A 122 10.79 1.57 -19.51
C LYS A 122 10.25 2.08 -20.84
N THR A 123 10.88 1.72 -21.96
CA THR A 123 10.49 2.14 -23.31
C THR A 123 9.45 1.22 -23.96
N HIS A 124 9.17 0.05 -23.38
CA HIS A 124 8.18 -0.89 -23.92
C HIS A 124 6.79 -0.26 -23.94
N VAL A 125 6.22 -0.09 -25.13
CA VAL A 125 4.90 0.49 -25.34
C VAL A 125 3.83 -0.55 -24.99
N LEU A 126 2.93 -0.22 -24.08
CA LEU A 126 1.85 -1.10 -23.68
C LEU A 126 0.74 -1.13 -24.73
N THR A 127 0.48 -2.31 -25.29
CA THR A 127 -0.68 -2.54 -26.18
C THR A 127 -1.93 -2.86 -25.36
N GLU A 128 -3.11 -2.74 -25.97
CA GLU A 128 -4.38 -3.03 -25.29
C GLU A 128 -4.46 -4.44 -24.71
N ALA A 129 -3.86 -5.43 -25.39
CA ALA A 129 -3.76 -6.80 -24.91
C ALA A 129 -2.91 -6.90 -23.63
N ASN A 130 -1.81 -6.14 -23.55
CA ASN A 130 -0.95 -6.09 -22.37
C ASN A 130 -1.69 -5.51 -21.16
N LEU A 131 -2.61 -4.55 -21.36
CA LEU A 131 -3.31 -3.87 -20.27
C LEU A 131 -4.23 -4.80 -19.46
N LEU A 132 -4.65 -5.93 -20.02
CA LEU A 132 -5.43 -6.93 -19.28
C LEU A 132 -4.63 -7.55 -18.14
N LYS A 133 -3.29 -7.59 -18.24
CA LYS A 133 -2.41 -8.14 -17.21
C LYS A 133 -2.36 -7.29 -15.94
N PHE A 134 -2.73 -6.01 -16.05
CA PHE A 134 -2.67 -5.05 -14.96
C PHE A 134 -4.04 -4.70 -14.38
N ASN A 135 -5.11 -5.46 -14.72
CA ASN A 135 -6.47 -5.14 -14.28
C ASN A 135 -6.73 -5.30 -12.77
N LYS A 136 -5.79 -5.93 -12.05
CA LYS A 136 -5.82 -6.14 -10.60
C LYS A 136 -4.70 -5.39 -9.86
N VAL A 137 -3.93 -4.55 -10.58
CA VAL A 137 -2.77 -3.85 -10.01
C VAL A 137 -3.15 -2.83 -8.94
N VAL A 138 -4.39 -2.33 -8.98
CA VAL A 138 -4.95 -1.46 -7.97
C VAL A 138 -6.25 -2.07 -7.46
N GLY A 139 -6.46 -1.99 -6.15
CA GLY A 139 -7.71 -2.39 -5.50
C GLY A 139 -8.88 -1.42 -5.76
N SER A 140 -9.61 -1.06 -4.70
CA SER A 140 -10.76 -0.15 -4.79
C SER A 140 -10.41 1.33 -5.00
N ASP A 141 -9.12 1.69 -4.98
CA ASP A 141 -8.64 3.08 -4.94
C ASP A 141 -8.55 3.71 -6.34
N ILE A 142 -9.53 3.40 -7.19
CA ILE A 142 -9.58 3.79 -8.60
C ILE A 142 -9.54 5.31 -8.82
N GLU A 143 -10.06 6.10 -7.87
CA GLU A 143 -10.01 7.56 -7.95
C GLU A 143 -8.59 8.10 -7.82
N ILE A 144 -7.85 7.61 -6.82
CA ILE A 144 -6.47 8.00 -6.59
C ILE A 144 -5.63 7.57 -7.79
N PHE A 145 -5.83 6.34 -8.24
CA PHE A 145 -5.15 5.80 -9.41
C PHE A 145 -5.47 6.56 -10.71
N GLY A 146 -6.74 6.85 -10.98
CA GLY A 146 -7.16 7.62 -12.15
C GLY A 146 -6.59 9.04 -12.17
N LYS A 147 -6.50 9.69 -11.00
CA LYS A 147 -5.86 11.00 -10.84
C LYS A 147 -4.34 10.92 -11.07
N ALA A 148 -3.67 9.89 -10.56
CA ALA A 148 -2.25 9.67 -10.80
C ALA A 148 -1.93 9.44 -12.29
N LEU A 149 -2.85 8.80 -13.02
CA LEU A 149 -2.82 8.69 -14.49
C LEU A 149 -3.19 9.98 -15.23
N GLN A 150 -3.41 11.09 -14.51
CA GLN A 150 -3.79 12.40 -15.06
C GLN A 150 -5.09 12.37 -15.87
N LEU A 151 -6.02 11.49 -15.49
CA LEU A 151 -7.37 11.46 -16.08
C LEU A 151 -8.25 12.55 -15.46
N LYS A 152 -9.24 13.00 -16.24
CA LYS A 152 -10.22 13.99 -15.77
C LYS A 152 -11.21 13.30 -14.84
N GLN A 153 -11.69 14.00 -13.81
CA GLN A 153 -12.65 13.46 -12.85
C GLN A 153 -13.90 12.89 -13.55
N ALA A 154 -14.44 13.59 -14.56
CA ALA A 154 -15.60 13.13 -15.32
C ALA A 154 -15.39 11.77 -16.01
N ASP A 155 -14.18 11.48 -16.48
CA ASP A 155 -13.86 10.18 -17.09
C ASP A 155 -13.79 9.06 -16.04
N ILE A 156 -13.27 9.38 -14.85
CA ILE A 156 -13.18 8.44 -13.73
C ILE A 156 -14.60 8.10 -13.25
N ASP A 157 -15.44 9.11 -13.06
CA ASP A 157 -16.81 8.95 -12.60
C ASP A 157 -17.66 8.15 -13.61
N SER A 158 -17.57 8.48 -14.91
CA SER A 158 -18.25 7.72 -15.97
C SER A 158 -17.84 6.24 -15.96
N THR A 159 -16.54 5.96 -15.81
CA THR A 159 -16.02 4.58 -15.81
C THR A 159 -16.53 3.79 -14.61
N ARG A 160 -16.62 4.44 -13.45
CA ARG A 160 -17.15 3.84 -12.23
C ARG A 160 -18.65 3.55 -12.35
N MET A 161 -19.43 4.48 -12.93
CA MET A 161 -20.87 4.30 -13.13
C MET A 161 -21.20 3.18 -14.12
N GLU A 162 -20.49 3.11 -15.24
CA GLU A 162 -20.73 2.10 -16.28
C GLU A 162 -20.42 0.66 -15.85
N ASN A 163 -19.47 0.47 -14.92
CA ASN A 163 -18.94 -0.86 -14.56
C ASN A 163 -19.01 -1.08 -13.04
N SER A 164 -20.07 -0.58 -12.41
CA SER A 164 -20.22 -0.53 -10.94
C SER A 164 -20.03 -1.88 -10.22
N HIS A 165 -20.25 -3.00 -10.91
CA HIS A 165 -20.19 -4.35 -10.37
C HIS A 165 -18.80 -5.03 -10.47
N SER A 166 -17.83 -4.44 -11.18
CA SER A 166 -16.51 -5.07 -11.37
C SER A 166 -15.37 -4.06 -11.28
N VAL A 167 -14.66 -4.07 -10.13
CA VAL A 167 -13.47 -3.23 -9.90
C VAL A 167 -12.39 -3.51 -10.95
N ALA A 168 -12.12 -4.78 -11.27
CA ALA A 168 -11.12 -5.14 -12.28
C ALA A 168 -11.45 -4.58 -13.66
N THR A 169 -12.74 -4.60 -14.05
CA THR A 169 -13.19 -3.99 -15.30
C THR A 169 -13.04 -2.47 -15.27
N GLN A 170 -13.36 -1.83 -14.14
CA GLN A 170 -13.16 -0.38 -13.99
C GLN A 170 -11.68 -0.02 -14.11
N ILE A 171 -10.78 -0.73 -13.43
CA ILE A 171 -9.32 -0.55 -13.51
C ILE A 171 -8.84 -0.71 -14.95
N HIS A 172 -9.24 -1.79 -15.63
CA HIS A 172 -8.88 -2.00 -17.03
C HIS A 172 -9.34 -0.85 -17.95
N LYS A 173 -10.58 -0.38 -17.81
CA LYS A 173 -11.08 0.76 -18.60
C LYS A 173 -10.33 2.06 -18.30
N ILE A 174 -9.96 2.31 -17.04
CA ILE A 174 -9.12 3.46 -16.66
C ILE A 174 -7.76 3.40 -17.34
N ILE A 175 -7.08 2.25 -17.28
CA ILE A 175 -5.78 2.07 -17.91
C ILE A 175 -5.90 2.22 -19.43
N LEU A 176 -6.97 1.70 -20.04
CA LEU A 176 -7.23 1.84 -21.47
C LEU A 176 -7.42 3.31 -21.88
N LYS A 177 -8.19 4.09 -21.10
CA LYS A 177 -8.35 5.54 -21.32
C LYS A 177 -7.02 6.28 -21.23
N TRP A 178 -6.19 5.96 -20.23
CA TRP A 178 -4.85 6.53 -20.09
C TRP A 178 -3.96 6.20 -21.30
N ARG A 179 -3.94 4.93 -21.72
CA ARG A 179 -3.17 4.49 -22.90
C ARG A 179 -3.62 5.23 -24.15
N ASN A 180 -4.93 5.36 -24.38
CA ASN A 180 -5.47 6.02 -25.56
C ASN A 180 -5.14 7.52 -25.61
N ARG A 181 -4.99 8.18 -24.45
CA ARG A 181 -4.51 9.57 -24.37
C ARG A 181 -3.03 9.71 -24.64
N ASN A 182 -2.22 8.79 -24.13
CA ASN A 182 -0.76 8.85 -24.22
C ASN A 182 -0.21 8.23 -25.52
N GLY A 183 -0.98 7.39 -26.22
CA GLY A 183 -0.59 6.79 -27.49
C GLY A 183 0.74 6.04 -27.39
N LYS A 184 1.72 6.47 -28.19
CA LYS A 184 3.08 5.88 -28.18
C LYS A 184 3.86 6.17 -26.89
N MET A 185 3.44 7.16 -26.11
CA MET A 185 4.04 7.48 -24.81
C MET A 185 3.50 6.62 -23.67
N ALA A 186 2.50 5.76 -23.92
CA ALA A 186 1.97 4.82 -22.94
C ALA A 186 2.93 3.64 -22.73
N THR A 187 4.10 3.93 -22.18
CA THR A 187 5.14 2.93 -21.93
C THR A 187 5.05 2.35 -20.53
N LEU A 188 5.67 1.18 -20.32
CA LEU A 188 5.86 0.60 -18.98
C LEU A 188 6.41 1.63 -18.00
N GLY A 189 7.41 2.42 -18.41
CA GLY A 189 8.00 3.44 -17.52
C GLY A 189 7.03 4.52 -17.08
N THR A 190 6.23 5.06 -18.00
CA THR A 190 5.20 6.06 -17.66
C THR A 190 4.09 5.47 -16.80
N PHE A 191 3.76 4.19 -17.01
CA PHE A 191 2.76 3.48 -16.21
C PHE A 191 3.27 3.20 -14.79
N THR A 192 4.50 2.69 -14.64
CA THR A 192 5.13 2.47 -13.33
C THR A 192 5.22 3.75 -12.53
N LYS A 193 5.64 4.86 -13.16
CA LYS A 193 5.67 6.16 -12.48
C LYS A 193 4.28 6.56 -11.95
N SER A 194 3.23 6.36 -12.75
CA SER A 194 1.87 6.67 -12.35
C SER A 194 1.39 5.78 -11.18
N LEU A 195 1.82 4.52 -11.13
CA LEU A 195 1.55 3.62 -10.00
C LEU A 195 2.29 4.06 -8.73
N MET A 196 3.55 4.49 -8.84
CA MET A 196 4.31 5.06 -7.73
C MET A 196 3.65 6.34 -7.20
N ASP A 197 3.18 7.22 -8.08
CA ASP A 197 2.47 8.46 -7.72
C ASP A 197 1.13 8.14 -7.04
N ALA A 198 0.41 7.12 -7.52
CA ALA A 198 -0.84 6.65 -6.89
C ALA A 198 -0.60 6.08 -5.49
N GLU A 199 0.44 5.26 -5.33
CA GLU A 199 0.84 4.69 -4.05
C GLU A 199 1.25 5.79 -3.06
N ALA A 200 2.04 6.78 -3.50
CA ALA A 200 2.41 7.93 -2.68
C ALA A 200 1.20 8.76 -2.25
N ALA A 201 0.15 8.80 -3.08
CA ALA A 201 -1.14 9.41 -2.75
C ALA A 201 -2.08 8.51 -1.92
N GLY A 202 -1.62 7.32 -1.52
CA GLY A 202 -2.33 6.40 -0.62
C GLY A 202 -3.16 5.31 -1.28
N ALA A 203 -3.00 5.08 -2.60
CA ALA A 203 -3.63 3.94 -3.27
C ALA A 203 -2.97 2.62 -2.88
N SER A 204 -3.77 1.57 -2.71
CA SER A 204 -3.28 0.21 -2.58
C SER A 204 -2.89 -0.35 -3.96
N VAL A 205 -1.58 -0.41 -4.22
CA VAL A 205 -0.99 -0.99 -5.42
C VAL A 205 -0.43 -2.37 -5.11
N ASP A 206 -0.84 -3.37 -5.90
CA ASP A 206 -0.31 -4.73 -5.85
C ASP A 206 0.89 -4.84 -6.80
N TRP A 207 2.09 -4.65 -6.24
CA TRP A 207 3.34 -4.71 -6.99
C TRP A 207 3.71 -6.13 -7.44
N ASP A 208 3.20 -7.18 -6.79
CA ASP A 208 3.46 -8.55 -7.23
C ASP A 208 2.67 -8.87 -8.50
N VAL A 209 1.40 -8.44 -8.56
CA VAL A 209 0.59 -8.47 -9.78
C VAL A 209 1.23 -7.61 -10.87
N PHE A 210 1.78 -6.45 -10.52
CA PHE A 210 2.51 -5.61 -11.47
C PHE A 210 3.73 -6.33 -12.04
N ASP A 211 4.62 -6.84 -11.19
CA ASP A 211 5.87 -7.49 -11.60
C ASP A 211 5.60 -8.75 -12.43
N GLN A 212 4.57 -9.52 -12.07
CA GLN A 212 4.11 -10.66 -12.86
C GLN A 212 3.60 -10.21 -14.24
N GLY A 213 2.81 -9.14 -14.29
CA GLY A 213 2.35 -8.54 -15.53
C GLY A 213 3.51 -8.05 -16.41
N VAL A 214 4.53 -7.42 -15.82
CA VAL A 214 5.76 -6.99 -16.51
C VAL A 214 6.47 -8.18 -17.14
N LYS A 215 6.71 -9.25 -16.38
CA LYS A 215 7.31 -10.48 -16.90
C LYS A 215 6.55 -11.01 -18.11
N GLU A 216 5.23 -11.12 -18.02
CA GLU A 216 4.39 -11.63 -19.12
C GLU A 216 4.38 -10.75 -20.38
N VAL A 217 4.62 -9.45 -20.26
CA VAL A 217 4.62 -8.54 -21.42
C VAL A 217 5.99 -8.34 -22.05
N THR A 218 7.07 -8.64 -21.32
CA THR A 218 8.45 -8.50 -21.79
C THR A 218 9.16 -9.83 -22.08
N SER A 219 8.50 -10.96 -21.82
CA SER A 219 8.96 -12.31 -22.22
C SER A 219 8.72 -12.55 -23.71
#